data_AF-A0AAV8ZRQ9-F1
#
_entry.id   AF-A0AAV8ZRQ9-F1
#
_cell.length_a   1.000
_cell.length_b   1.000
_cell.length_c   1.000
_cell.angle_alpha   90.00
_cell.angle_beta   90.00
_cell.angle_gamma   90.00
#
_symmetry.space_group_name_H-M   'P 1'
#
loop_
_entity.id
_entity.type
_entity.pdbx_description
1 polymer ?
#
loop_
_entity_poly.entity_id
_entity_poly.type
_entity_poly.pdbx_seq_one_letter_code
_entity_poly.pdbx_strand_id
1 'polypeptide(L)'
;MSWKRIAAKKARLKGSPYKSAVAKKNLINEGRKLKPPCSCPRKCDEKIPESIRQNIFRDFWKDTFNWDHRRQFVISMVDEQTKNRSRPRNNNQAGRRTKSKIYHLQLLESKIVVCKIMFLNTIGITEKFVRVALSKKKESGFVIPDKRGKHPPKNKLPEEIRLSVKSHIS
;
A
#
# COMPACT_ATOMS: atom_id res chain seq x y z
N MET A 1 -7.16 28.12 -4.60
CA MET A 1 -5.93 27.47 -4.09
C MET A 1 -5.97 25.91 -4.22
N SER A 2 -6.24 25.35 -5.40
CA SER A 2 -6.68 23.94 -5.56
C SER A 2 -5.80 23.05 -6.46
N TRP A 3 -5.28 23.57 -7.58
CA TRP A 3 -4.58 22.77 -8.60
C TRP A 3 -3.28 22.11 -8.13
N LYS A 4 -2.40 22.84 -7.42
CA LYS A 4 -1.10 22.32 -6.95
C LYS A 4 -1.25 21.08 -6.05
N ARG A 5 -2.29 21.04 -5.20
CA ARG A 5 -2.59 19.90 -4.31
C ARG A 5 -3.08 18.68 -5.10
N ILE A 6 -3.94 18.91 -6.09
CA ILE A 6 -4.45 17.85 -6.98
C ILE A 6 -3.30 17.27 -7.81
N ALA A 7 -2.44 18.12 -8.37
CA ALA A 7 -1.26 17.70 -9.12
C ALA A 7 -0.31 16.85 -8.25
N ALA A 8 0.00 17.29 -7.03
CA ALA A 8 0.82 16.53 -6.09
C ALA A 8 0.18 15.18 -5.69
N LYS A 9 -1.15 15.15 -5.49
CA LYS A 9 -1.89 13.91 -5.21
C LYS A 9 -1.79 12.93 -6.38
N LYS A 10 -1.95 13.41 -7.62
CA LYS A 10 -1.83 12.61 -8.84
C LYS A 10 -0.39 12.10 -8.99
N ALA A 11 0.62 12.96 -8.90
CA ALA A 11 2.03 12.57 -8.98
C ALA A 11 2.40 11.52 -7.92
N ARG A 12 1.97 11.71 -6.67
CA ARG A 12 2.18 10.73 -5.59
C ARG A 12 1.47 9.40 -5.87
N LEU A 13 0.30 9.41 -6.50
CA LEU A 13 -0.35 8.20 -6.96
C LEU A 13 0.49 7.53 -8.05
N LYS A 14 1.01 8.24 -9.04
CA LYS A 14 1.89 7.64 -10.06
C LYS A 14 3.25 7.15 -9.55
N GLY A 15 3.58 7.49 -8.29
CA GLY A 15 4.93 7.31 -7.78
C GLY A 15 5.93 8.27 -8.43
N SER A 16 5.49 9.33 -9.11
CA SER A 16 6.37 10.35 -9.69
C SER A 16 6.85 11.35 -8.64
N PRO A 17 7.95 12.07 -8.89
CA PRO A 17 8.39 13.15 -8.02
C PRO A 17 7.30 14.19 -7.80
N TYR A 18 7.22 14.76 -6.60
CA TYR A 18 6.22 15.78 -6.30
C TYR A 18 6.71 16.76 -5.22
N LYS A 19 6.26 18.01 -5.32
CA LYS A 19 6.48 19.03 -4.30
C LYS A 19 5.49 18.84 -3.16
N SER A 20 6.00 18.76 -1.92
CA SER A 20 5.14 18.69 -0.74
C SER A 20 4.33 19.97 -0.60
N ALA A 21 3.02 19.84 -0.36
CA ALA A 21 2.14 20.97 -0.07
C ALA A 21 2.25 21.47 1.38
N VAL A 22 3.11 20.86 2.21
CA VAL A 22 3.33 21.28 3.60
C VAL A 22 4.17 22.55 3.60
N ALA A 23 3.57 23.65 4.06
CA ALA A 23 4.04 25.02 3.90
C ALA A 23 5.47 25.32 4.42
N LYS A 24 6.02 24.50 5.33
CA LYS A 24 7.32 24.78 5.97
C LYS A 24 8.55 24.23 5.27
N LYS A 25 8.46 23.39 4.22
CA LYS A 25 9.66 22.72 3.68
C LYS A 25 9.85 22.65 2.16
N ASN A 26 8.87 23.03 1.31
CA ASN A 26 8.97 22.96 -0.17
C ASN A 26 9.71 21.71 -0.71
N LEU A 27 9.61 20.59 0.02
CA LEU A 27 10.50 19.46 -0.19
C LEU A 27 10.08 18.73 -1.46
N ILE A 28 11.03 18.55 -2.37
CA ILE A 28 10.86 17.70 -3.55
C ILE A 28 11.00 16.26 -3.06
N ASN A 29 9.89 15.52 -3.10
CA ASN A 29 9.93 14.10 -2.83
C ASN A 29 10.32 13.41 -4.13
N GLU A 30 11.37 12.60 -4.09
CA GLU A 30 11.75 11.77 -5.22
C GLU A 30 10.63 10.80 -5.60
N GLY A 31 10.58 10.47 -6.89
CA GLY A 31 9.75 9.41 -7.39
C GLY A 31 10.14 8.06 -6.78
N ARG A 32 9.19 7.13 -6.81
CA ARG A 32 9.41 5.72 -6.53
C ARG A 32 10.33 5.18 -7.61
N LYS A 33 11.31 4.38 -7.19
CA LYS A 33 12.28 3.74 -8.07
C LYS A 33 12.34 2.26 -7.71
N LEU A 34 12.52 1.44 -8.72
CA LEU A 34 12.92 0.06 -8.54
C LEU A 34 14.31 0.07 -7.89
N LYS A 35 14.45 -0.65 -6.77
CA LYS A 35 15.71 -0.71 -6.03
C LYS A 35 16.51 -1.96 -6.42
N PRO A 36 17.82 -2.01 -6.11
CA PRO A 36 18.62 -3.21 -6.31
C PRO A 36 17.98 -4.46 -5.69
N PRO A 37 18.23 -5.64 -6.26
CA PRO A 37 17.74 -6.90 -5.70
C PRO A 37 18.34 -7.15 -4.32
N CYS A 38 17.81 -8.12 -3.60
CA CYS A 38 18.43 -8.56 -2.35
C CYS A 38 19.59 -9.52 -2.63
N SER A 39 20.66 -9.42 -1.85
CA SER A 39 21.65 -10.51 -1.71
C SER A 39 21.24 -11.35 -0.51
N CYS A 40 20.48 -12.43 -0.74
CA CYS A 40 19.99 -13.29 0.35
C CYS A 40 20.17 -14.79 0.03
N PRO A 41 20.27 -15.66 1.05
CA PRO A 41 20.48 -17.10 0.86
C PRO A 41 19.39 -17.82 0.05
N ARG A 42 18.21 -17.19 -0.09
CA ARG A 42 17.10 -17.73 -0.89
C ARG A 42 17.28 -17.54 -2.40
N LYS A 43 18.38 -16.88 -2.83
CA LYS A 43 18.70 -16.60 -4.23
C LYS A 43 17.52 -15.96 -4.96
N CYS A 44 16.88 -14.97 -4.32
CA CYS A 44 15.68 -14.35 -4.90
C CYS A 44 15.98 -13.64 -6.22
N ASP A 45 17.21 -13.16 -6.41
CA ASP A 45 17.66 -12.50 -7.64
C ASP A 45 17.68 -13.48 -8.83
N GLU A 46 18.16 -14.70 -8.61
CA GLU A 46 18.10 -15.79 -9.60
C GLU A 46 16.65 -16.19 -9.93
N LYS A 47 15.74 -16.11 -8.94
CA LYS A 47 14.34 -16.52 -9.11
C LYS A 47 13.47 -15.48 -9.81
N ILE A 48 13.77 -14.20 -9.62
CA ILE A 48 12.99 -13.09 -10.19
C ILE A 48 13.96 -12.19 -10.96
N PRO A 49 14.12 -12.43 -12.27
CA PRO A 49 14.97 -11.61 -13.13
C PRO A 49 14.56 -10.14 -13.12
N GLU A 50 15.54 -9.26 -13.35
CA GLU A 50 15.33 -7.80 -13.34
C GLU A 50 14.20 -7.34 -14.26
N SER A 51 14.05 -7.94 -15.45
CA SER A 51 12.97 -7.64 -16.39
C SER A 51 11.57 -7.87 -15.79
N ILE A 52 11.41 -8.95 -15.02
CA ILE A 52 10.17 -9.26 -14.30
C ILE A 52 9.94 -8.25 -13.17
N ARG A 53 11.00 -7.90 -12.43
CA ARG A 53 10.94 -6.87 -11.37
C ARG A 53 10.47 -5.52 -11.93
N GLN A 54 10.98 -5.13 -13.10
CA GLN A 54 10.57 -3.93 -13.81
C GLN A 54 9.10 -3.97 -14.23
N ASN A 55 8.63 -5.11 -14.75
CA ASN A 55 7.21 -5.30 -15.11
C ASN A 55 6.31 -5.15 -13.88
N ILE A 56 6.63 -5.85 -12.78
CA ILE A 56 5.88 -5.75 -11.52
C ILE A 56 5.86 -4.31 -11.00
N PHE A 57 7.01 -3.63 -11.03
CA PHE A 57 7.10 -2.23 -10.57
C PHE A 57 6.23 -1.30 -11.41
N ARG A 58 6.29 -1.42 -12.74
CA ARG A 58 5.48 -0.63 -13.68
C ARG A 58 3.99 -0.87 -13.45
N ASP A 59 3.58 -2.13 -13.32
CA ASP A 59 2.17 -2.48 -13.15
C ASP A 59 1.63 -1.98 -11.81
N PHE A 60 2.42 -2.08 -10.73
CA PHE A 60 2.04 -1.57 -9.42
C PHE A 60 1.85 -0.05 -9.38
N TRP A 61 2.66 0.70 -10.13
CA TRP A 61 2.62 2.17 -10.19
C TRP A 61 1.80 2.73 -11.36
N LYS A 62 1.13 1.86 -12.14
CA LYS A 62 0.26 2.26 -13.25
C LYS A 62 -0.79 3.28 -12.82
N ASP A 63 -1.07 4.24 -13.68
CA ASP A 63 -1.93 5.40 -13.40
C ASP A 63 -3.38 5.04 -13.09
N THR A 64 -3.84 3.87 -13.55
CA THR A 64 -5.19 3.35 -13.30
C THR A 64 -5.37 2.84 -11.87
N PHE A 65 -4.27 2.66 -11.11
CA PHE A 65 -4.33 2.09 -9.76
C PHE A 65 -4.41 3.18 -8.69
N ASN A 66 -5.45 3.10 -7.86
CA ASN A 66 -5.58 3.93 -6.67
C ASN A 66 -4.90 3.26 -5.46
N TRP A 67 -4.95 3.91 -4.29
CA TRP A 67 -4.35 3.37 -3.07
C TRP A 67 -4.98 2.07 -2.59
N ASP A 68 -6.26 1.84 -2.87
CA ASP A 68 -6.96 0.62 -2.47
C ASP A 68 -6.56 -0.55 -3.36
N HIS A 69 -6.46 -0.35 -4.69
CA HIS A 69 -5.90 -1.35 -5.61
C HIS A 69 -4.49 -1.78 -5.19
N ARG A 70 -3.62 -0.84 -4.79
CA ARG A 70 -2.27 -1.16 -4.31
C ARG A 70 -2.25 -1.91 -2.99
N ARG A 71 -3.13 -1.57 -2.06
CA ARG A 71 -3.29 -2.33 -0.82
C ARG A 71 -3.80 -3.74 -1.13
N GLN A 72 -4.72 -3.88 -2.09
CA GLN A 72 -5.27 -5.16 -2.50
C GLN A 72 -4.18 -6.04 -3.10
N PHE A 73 -3.34 -5.48 -3.98
CA PHE A 73 -2.16 -6.16 -4.50
C PHE A 73 -1.28 -6.68 -3.36
N VAL A 74 -0.91 -5.82 -2.39
CA VAL A 74 -0.07 -6.23 -1.26
C VAL A 74 -0.73 -7.32 -0.41
N ILE A 75 -2.03 -7.22 -0.13
CA ILE A 75 -2.77 -8.24 0.61
C ILE A 75 -2.77 -9.58 -0.14
N SER A 76 -2.87 -9.56 -1.47
CA SER A 76 -2.87 -10.77 -2.30
C SER A 76 -1.49 -11.44 -2.41
N MET A 77 -0.41 -10.71 -2.08
CA MET A 77 0.98 -11.14 -2.20
C MET A 77 1.67 -11.37 -0.86
N VAL A 78 0.98 -11.13 0.25
CA VAL A 78 1.56 -11.27 1.59
C VAL A 78 0.63 -12.06 2.49
N ASP A 79 1.09 -13.25 2.87
CA ASP A 79 0.38 -14.12 3.80
C ASP A 79 0.86 -13.89 5.23
N GLU A 80 -0.09 -13.84 6.17
CA GLU A 80 0.20 -13.85 7.61
C GLU A 80 0.03 -15.26 8.17
N GLN A 81 1.08 -15.81 8.74
CA GLN A 81 1.03 -17.08 9.47
C GLN A 81 1.23 -16.85 10.97
N THR A 82 0.46 -17.56 11.79
CA THR A 82 0.68 -17.59 13.24
C THR A 82 2.03 -18.26 13.55
N LYS A 83 2.68 -17.81 14.61
CA LYS A 83 3.97 -18.37 15.01
C LYS A 83 3.75 -19.77 15.61
N ASN A 84 4.08 -20.82 14.86
CA ASN A 84 3.89 -22.21 15.29
C ASN A 84 4.76 -22.64 16.50
N ARG A 85 5.89 -21.97 16.76
CA ARG A 85 6.80 -22.33 17.86
C ARG A 85 7.36 -21.10 18.54
N SER A 86 7.20 -20.99 19.86
CA SER A 86 7.92 -20.01 20.68
C SER A 86 8.95 -20.73 21.53
N ARG A 87 10.22 -20.29 21.49
CA ARG A 87 11.24 -20.69 22.46
C ARG A 87 11.38 -19.53 23.46
N PRO A 88 10.71 -19.57 24.63
CA PRO A 88 10.91 -18.55 25.65
C PRO A 88 12.38 -18.60 26.11
N ARG A 89 13.06 -17.46 26.11
CA ARG A 89 14.45 -17.35 26.58
C ARG A 89 14.54 -17.16 28.10
N ASN A 90 13.45 -16.66 28.70
CA ASN A 90 13.23 -16.49 30.13
C ASN A 90 11.78 -16.89 30.47
N ASN A 91 11.58 -17.31 31.71
CA ASN A 91 10.47 -18.13 32.21
C ASN A 91 9.04 -17.55 32.14
N ASN A 92 8.74 -16.48 31.37
CA ASN A 92 7.35 -16.03 31.15
C ASN A 92 7.11 -14.94 30.08
N GLN A 93 8.00 -14.75 29.08
CA GLN A 93 7.71 -13.78 28.02
C GLN A 93 7.54 -14.45 26.66
N ALA A 94 6.29 -14.61 26.25
CA ALA A 94 5.96 -14.80 24.84
C ALA A 94 6.58 -13.65 24.04
N GLY A 95 7.40 -13.97 23.03
CA GLY A 95 8.07 -12.95 22.23
C GLY A 95 7.05 -12.01 21.56
N ARG A 96 7.37 -10.70 21.49
CA ARG A 96 6.50 -9.64 20.93
C ARG A 96 5.94 -9.92 19.53
N ARG A 97 6.55 -10.85 18.77
CA ARG A 97 6.12 -11.24 17.42
C ARG A 97 5.20 -12.46 17.49
N THR A 98 3.91 -12.23 17.26
CA THR A 98 2.87 -13.27 17.22
C THR A 98 2.62 -13.82 15.81
N LYS A 99 2.89 -13.01 14.78
CA LYS A 99 2.69 -13.37 13.37
C LYS A 99 3.98 -13.27 12.55
N SER A 100 4.11 -14.16 11.57
CA SER A 100 5.10 -14.12 10.52
C SER A 100 4.46 -13.76 9.19
N LYS A 101 5.26 -13.16 8.30
CA LYS A 101 4.81 -12.76 6.96
C LYS A 101 5.60 -13.51 5.92
N ILE A 102 4.91 -14.08 4.95
CA ILE A 102 5.49 -14.69 3.76
C ILE A 102 5.21 -13.74 2.60
N TYR A 103 6.25 -13.39 1.85
CA TYR A 103 6.17 -12.43 0.76
C TYR A 103 6.27 -13.17 -0.57
N HIS A 104 5.42 -12.80 -1.50
CA HIS A 104 5.35 -13.40 -2.82
C HIS A 104 5.52 -12.33 -3.90
N LEU A 105 6.11 -12.70 -5.03
CA LEU A 105 6.07 -11.92 -6.26
C LEU A 105 5.51 -12.81 -7.37
N GLN A 106 4.73 -12.19 -8.26
CA GLN A 106 4.15 -12.89 -9.40
C GLN A 106 5.25 -13.18 -10.43
N LEU A 107 5.35 -14.43 -10.86
CA LEU A 107 6.12 -14.84 -12.04
C LEU A 107 5.25 -15.74 -12.90
N LEU A 108 4.94 -15.27 -14.12
CA LEU A 108 4.00 -15.93 -15.03
C LEU A 108 2.66 -16.16 -14.30
N GLU A 109 2.19 -17.40 -14.26
CA GLU A 109 0.93 -17.80 -13.61
C GLU A 109 1.10 -18.17 -12.13
N SER A 110 2.32 -18.09 -11.59
CA SER A 110 2.64 -18.55 -10.24
C SER A 110 3.11 -17.43 -9.30
N LYS A 111 2.98 -17.68 -7.99
CA LYS A 111 3.51 -16.82 -6.93
C LYS A 111 4.78 -17.42 -6.36
N ILE A 112 5.90 -16.72 -6.53
CA ILE A 112 7.19 -17.16 -5.99
C ILE A 112 7.44 -16.53 -4.63
N VAL A 113 7.78 -17.36 -3.65
CA VAL A 113 8.18 -16.90 -2.32
C VAL A 113 9.53 -16.19 -2.41
N VAL A 114 9.56 -14.94 -1.94
CA VAL A 114 10.76 -14.11 -1.87
C VAL A 114 11.00 -13.60 -0.45
N CYS A 115 12.20 -13.09 -0.19
CA CYS A 115 12.45 -12.41 1.06
C CYS A 115 11.76 -11.03 1.10
N LYS A 116 11.57 -10.50 2.30
CA LYS A 116 11.01 -9.17 2.54
C LYS A 116 11.74 -8.07 1.76
N ILE A 117 13.08 -8.10 1.72
CA ILE A 117 13.88 -7.06 1.06
C ILE A 117 13.59 -7.07 -0.45
N MET A 118 13.58 -8.25 -1.09
CA MET A 118 13.27 -8.36 -2.51
C MET A 118 11.90 -7.77 -2.82
N PHE A 119 10.88 -8.13 -2.05
CA PHE A 119 9.52 -7.62 -2.24
C PHE A 119 9.45 -6.09 -2.12
N LEU A 120 10.00 -5.53 -1.05
CA LEU A 120 9.98 -4.08 -0.81
C LEU A 120 10.77 -3.30 -1.85
N ASN A 121 11.94 -3.82 -2.26
CA ASN A 121 12.79 -3.20 -3.26
C ASN A 121 12.18 -3.27 -4.66
N THR A 122 11.54 -4.39 -5.01
CA THR A 122 10.88 -4.58 -6.30
C THR A 122 9.69 -3.64 -6.48
N ILE A 123 8.94 -3.36 -5.42
CA ILE A 123 7.74 -2.50 -5.50
C ILE A 123 8.07 -1.04 -5.13
N GLY A 124 9.20 -0.77 -4.48
CA GLY A 124 9.60 0.58 -4.05
C GLY A 124 8.80 1.14 -2.86
N ILE A 125 8.30 0.25 -2.00
CA ILE A 125 7.48 0.60 -0.81
C ILE A 125 8.22 0.30 0.50
N THR A 126 7.69 0.83 1.60
CA THR A 126 8.21 0.57 2.94
C THR A 126 7.42 -0.53 3.65
N GLU A 127 8.03 -1.17 4.64
CA GLU A 127 7.32 -2.14 5.49
C GLU A 127 6.08 -1.53 6.17
N LYS A 128 6.13 -0.23 6.51
CA LYS A 128 4.97 0.49 7.05
C LYS A 128 3.77 0.42 6.12
N PHE A 129 3.99 0.51 4.80
CA PHE A 129 2.91 0.37 3.82
C PHE A 129 2.29 -1.03 3.88
N VAL A 130 3.12 -2.08 3.92
CA VAL A 130 2.65 -3.47 4.04
C VAL A 130 1.83 -3.67 5.32
N ARG A 131 2.31 -3.16 6.46
CA ARG A 131 1.57 -3.25 7.73
C ARG A 131 0.20 -2.56 7.64
N VAL A 132 0.12 -1.38 7.04
CA VAL A 132 -1.14 -0.65 6.88
C VAL A 132 -2.07 -1.33 5.87
N ALA A 133 -1.54 -1.96 4.83
CA ALA A 133 -2.33 -2.74 3.89
C ALA A 133 -2.99 -3.94 4.60
N LEU A 134 -2.20 -4.73 5.34
CA LEU A 134 -2.69 -5.89 6.09
C LEU A 134 -3.68 -5.49 7.20
N SER A 135 -3.46 -4.38 7.90
CA SER A 135 -4.43 -3.89 8.91
C SER A 135 -5.74 -3.41 8.31
N LYS A 136 -5.80 -3.21 6.99
CA LYS A 136 -7.01 -2.84 6.23
C LYS A 136 -7.60 -4.03 5.47
N LYS A 137 -7.12 -5.26 5.71
CA LYS A 137 -7.70 -6.48 5.15
C LYS A 137 -8.97 -6.83 5.93
N LYS A 138 -10.09 -6.99 5.25
CA LYS A 138 -11.30 -7.62 5.79
C LYS A 138 -11.12 -9.14 5.83
N GLU A 139 -11.91 -9.83 6.63
CA GLU A 139 -11.94 -11.31 6.66
C GLU A 139 -12.23 -11.92 5.28
N SER A 140 -13.09 -11.26 4.49
CA SER A 140 -13.36 -11.60 3.08
C SER A 140 -12.16 -11.47 2.13
N GLY A 141 -11.00 -10.99 2.60
CA GLY A 141 -9.80 -10.82 1.77
C GLY A 141 -9.74 -9.49 0.99
N PHE A 142 -10.78 -8.66 1.07
CA PHE A 142 -10.83 -7.36 0.40
C PHE A 142 -10.30 -6.22 1.27
N VAL A 143 -9.76 -5.17 0.64
CA VAL A 143 -9.34 -3.92 1.30
C VAL A 143 -10.54 -3.11 1.79
N ILE A 144 -10.42 -2.56 3.00
CA ILE A 144 -11.31 -1.49 3.49
C ILE A 144 -11.04 -0.19 2.70
N PRO A 145 -12.03 0.35 1.97
CA PRO A 145 -11.85 1.52 1.10
C PRO A 145 -11.31 2.76 1.82
N ASP A 146 -10.52 3.57 1.10
CA ASP A 146 -10.05 4.84 1.63
C ASP A 146 -11.20 5.86 1.73
N LYS A 147 -11.42 6.36 2.96
CA LYS A 147 -12.45 7.36 3.29
C LYS A 147 -11.89 8.78 3.46
N ARG A 148 -10.60 9.00 3.19
CA ARG A 148 -10.00 10.34 3.31
C ARG A 148 -10.68 11.35 2.38
N GLY A 149 -11.05 12.50 2.92
CA GLY A 149 -11.74 13.56 2.19
C GLY A 149 -13.17 13.22 1.77
N LYS A 150 -13.75 12.13 2.27
CA LYS A 150 -15.16 11.72 2.02
C LYS A 150 -16.08 12.02 3.22
N HIS A 151 -15.63 12.82 4.18
CA HIS A 151 -16.51 13.23 5.27
C HIS A 151 -17.53 14.26 4.73
N PRO A 152 -18.77 14.24 5.22
CA PRO A 152 -19.71 15.30 4.90
C PRO A 152 -19.12 16.64 5.40
N PRO A 153 -19.12 17.70 4.57
CA PRO A 153 -18.67 19.01 5.03
C PRO A 153 -19.62 19.50 6.13
N LYS A 154 -19.09 20.24 7.12
CA LYS A 154 -19.88 20.75 8.24
C LYS A 154 -21.05 21.63 7.80
N ASN A 155 -20.88 22.34 6.69
CA ASN A 155 -21.88 23.24 6.13
C ASN A 155 -22.91 22.49 5.26
N LYS A 156 -22.86 21.15 5.20
CA LYS A 156 -23.82 20.35 4.43
C LYS A 156 -25.16 20.39 5.16
N LEU A 157 -26.16 21.03 4.56
CA LEU A 157 -27.53 21.03 5.09
C LEU A 157 -28.04 19.58 5.32
N PRO A 158 -28.80 19.35 6.40
CA PRO A 158 -29.53 18.10 6.63
C PRO A 158 -30.39 17.71 5.42
N GLU A 159 -30.58 16.41 5.23
CA GLU A 159 -31.33 15.91 4.08
C GLU A 159 -32.80 16.33 4.14
N GLU A 160 -33.38 16.40 5.34
CA GLU A 160 -34.75 16.86 5.58
C GLU A 160 -34.99 18.27 5.02
N ILE A 161 -34.08 19.20 5.27
CA ILE A 161 -34.17 20.58 4.76
C ILE A 161 -34.06 20.60 3.23
N ARG A 162 -33.22 19.73 2.64
CA ARG A 162 -33.12 19.63 1.17
C ARG A 162 -34.40 19.09 0.55
N LEU A 163 -35.01 18.08 1.16
CA LEU A 163 -36.23 17.46 0.67
C LEU A 163 -37.40 18.44 0.76
N SER A 164 -37.49 19.19 1.86
CA SER A 164 -38.50 20.24 2.05
C SER A 164 -38.39 21.33 0.97
N VAL A 165 -37.19 21.81 0.66
CA VAL A 165 -37.00 22.80 -0.42
C VAL A 165 -37.40 22.23 -1.79
N LYS A 166 -37.06 20.97 -2.09
CA LYS A 166 -37.44 20.33 -3.35
C LYS A 166 -38.95 20.17 -3.51
N SER A 167 -39.66 19.83 -2.43
CA SER A 167 -41.11 19.64 -2.45
C SER A 167 -41.88 20.94 -2.59
N HIS A 168 -41.30 22.09 -2.21
CA HIS A 168 -41.95 23.41 -2.31
C HIS A 168 -41.75 24.07 -3.69
N ILE A 169 -40.81 23.57 -4.51
CA ILE A 169 -40.50 24.12 -5.84
C ILE A 169 -41.05 23.20 -6.96
N SER A 170 -41.51 21.99 -6.60
CA SER A 170 -42.26 21.10 -7.50
C SER A 170 -43.75 21.40 -7.41
#